data_AF-A0A917HAU2-F1
#
_entry.id   AF-A0A917HAU2-F1
#
_cell.length_a   1.000
_cell.length_b   1.000
_cell.length_c   1.000
_cell.angle_alpha   90.00
_cell.angle_beta   90.00
_cell.angle_gamma   90.00
#
_symmetry.space_group_name_H-M   'P 1'
#
loop_
_entity.id
_entity.type
_entity.pdbx_description
1 polymer ?
#
loop_
_entity_poly.entity_id
_entity_poly.type
_entity_poly.pdbx_seq_one_letter_code
_entity_poly.pdbx_strand_id
1 'polypeptide(L)'
;MEARFEIKYEIFEDDVAEIETIDVNTFDIDFQEIYGIFTLVIDGQDLIPYPPLDVPLSAKRSFSELILTHFGLLIDVYHCLKSHDYAALKYIEDSSTWLEIKVEGEQYRLSELNYDLSPRGSFIHTNQEQFKEAKKESIIDVCISKYEFENELKRKLKRFIRDIEKINMSLLESRCFSKVLKFYQDHN
;
A
#
# COMPACT_ATOMS: atom_id res chain seq x y z
N MET A 1 -0.75 13.66 -21.47
CA MET A 1 -1.48 12.64 -20.71
C MET A 1 -0.69 12.46 -19.44
N GLU A 2 -1.26 12.79 -18.29
CA GLU A 2 -0.56 12.63 -17.00
C GLU A 2 -0.41 11.14 -16.71
N ALA A 3 0.73 10.74 -16.15
CA ALA A 3 0.93 9.36 -15.73
C ALA A 3 -0.06 9.03 -14.60
N ARG A 4 -0.45 7.76 -14.52
CA ARG A 4 -1.49 7.30 -13.60
C ARG A 4 -0.87 6.57 -12.41
N PHE A 5 -1.43 6.81 -11.22
CA PHE A 5 -1.14 6.04 -10.01
C PHE A 5 -2.38 5.25 -9.63
N GLU A 6 -2.25 3.92 -9.49
CA GLU A 6 -3.35 3.06 -9.11
C GLU A 6 -2.94 2.08 -8.00
N ILE A 7 -3.81 1.91 -7.01
CA ILE A 7 -3.67 0.85 -6.00
C ILE A 7 -4.58 -0.31 -6.40
N LYS A 8 -4.05 -1.50 -6.64
CA LYS A 8 -4.85 -2.71 -6.85
C LYS A 8 -4.81 -3.57 -5.59
N TYR A 9 -5.97 -4.05 -5.15
CA TYR A 9 -6.06 -5.06 -4.11
C TYR A 9 -7.25 -6.00 -4.36
N GLU A 10 -7.15 -7.22 -3.83
CA GLU A 10 -8.17 -8.27 -3.88
C GLU A 10 -8.08 -9.10 -2.60
N ILE A 11 -9.16 -9.19 -1.81
CA ILE A 11 -9.23 -10.09 -0.64
C ILE A 11 -9.58 -11.49 -1.16
N PHE A 12 -8.89 -12.53 -0.70
CA PHE A 12 -9.15 -13.90 -1.16
C PHE A 12 -10.53 -14.39 -0.70
N GLU A 13 -11.29 -15.03 -1.60
CA GLU A 13 -12.65 -15.53 -1.30
C GLU A 13 -12.67 -16.51 -0.11
N ASP A 14 -11.67 -17.37 0.01
CA ASP A 14 -11.55 -18.30 1.13
C ASP A 14 -11.33 -17.56 2.46
N ASP A 15 -10.56 -16.47 2.45
CA ASP A 15 -10.28 -15.67 3.64
C ASP A 15 -11.51 -14.82 4.00
N VAL A 16 -12.34 -14.42 3.02
CA VAL A 16 -13.64 -13.78 3.26
C VAL A 16 -14.52 -14.65 4.17
N ALA A 17 -14.63 -15.95 3.90
CA ALA A 17 -15.46 -16.85 4.71
C ALA A 17 -14.99 -16.93 6.18
N GLU A 18 -13.67 -16.87 6.42
CA GLU A 18 -13.11 -16.82 7.76
C GLU A 18 -13.40 -15.48 8.44
N ILE A 19 -13.15 -14.37 7.74
CA ILE A 19 -13.39 -12.99 8.20
C ILE A 19 -14.87 -12.75 8.49
N GLU A 20 -15.81 -13.36 7.77
CA GLU A 20 -17.26 -13.24 8.01
C GLU A 20 -17.67 -13.71 9.41
N THR A 21 -16.94 -14.66 9.99
CA THR A 21 -17.33 -15.34 11.25
C THR A 21 -16.48 -14.97 12.45
N ILE A 22 -15.32 -14.36 12.23
CA ILE A 22 -14.39 -14.00 13.30
C ILE A 22 -14.93 -12.83 14.13
N ASP A 23 -14.78 -12.91 15.45
CA ASP A 23 -15.06 -11.78 16.35
C ASP A 23 -13.84 -10.86 16.49
N VAL A 24 -14.10 -9.61 16.91
CA VAL A 24 -13.09 -8.56 17.01
C VAL A 24 -11.91 -8.95 17.91
N ASN A 25 -12.15 -9.66 19.02
CA ASN A 25 -11.06 -10.00 19.94
C ASN A 25 -10.15 -11.06 19.32
N THR A 26 -10.74 -12.08 18.70
CA THR A 26 -9.97 -13.11 17.97
C THR A 26 -9.18 -12.48 16.84
N PHE A 27 -9.77 -11.56 16.07
CA PHE A 27 -9.06 -10.84 15.03
C PHE A 27 -7.88 -10.02 15.60
N ASP A 28 -8.10 -9.27 16.68
CA ASP A 28 -7.07 -8.41 17.30
C ASP A 28 -5.89 -9.18 17.92
N ILE A 29 -6.10 -10.44 18.29
CA ILE A 29 -5.09 -11.27 18.95
C ILE A 29 -4.40 -12.18 17.94
N ASP A 30 -5.16 -12.88 17.11
CA ASP A 30 -4.66 -14.00 16.32
C ASP A 30 -4.38 -13.64 14.85
N PHE A 31 -5.10 -12.68 14.25
CA PHE A 31 -5.00 -12.37 12.82
C PHE A 31 -4.29 -11.06 12.55
N GLN A 32 -4.79 -9.97 13.14
CA GLN A 32 -4.25 -8.61 13.10
C GLN A 32 -4.13 -7.97 11.71
N GLU A 33 -4.51 -8.66 10.64
CA GLU A 33 -4.26 -8.28 9.25
C GLU A 33 -5.36 -8.84 8.32
N ILE A 34 -5.53 -8.21 7.16
CA ILE A 34 -6.35 -8.68 6.05
C ILE A 34 -5.40 -9.14 4.93
N TYR A 35 -5.45 -10.42 4.63
CA TYR A 35 -4.63 -11.02 3.58
C TYR A 35 -5.33 -10.95 2.22
N GLY A 36 -4.53 -10.85 1.17
CA GLY A 36 -5.01 -10.85 -0.20
C GLY A 36 -3.92 -10.40 -1.16
N ILE A 37 -4.27 -10.03 -2.38
CA ILE A 37 -3.30 -9.49 -3.34
C ILE A 37 -3.24 -7.98 -3.15
N PHE A 38 -2.04 -7.40 -3.24
CA PHE A 38 -1.83 -5.95 -3.23
C PHE A 38 -0.71 -5.56 -4.21
N THR A 39 -0.91 -4.52 -5.03
CA THR A 39 0.18 -3.88 -5.77
C THR A 39 -0.09 -2.40 -6.05
N LEU A 40 0.97 -1.67 -6.33
CA LEU A 40 0.92 -0.31 -6.86
C LEU A 40 1.19 -0.36 -8.34
N VAL A 41 0.44 0.42 -9.12
CA VAL A 41 0.59 0.51 -10.57
C VAL A 41 0.91 1.94 -10.94
N ILE A 42 2.08 2.15 -11.53
CA ILE A 42 2.61 3.46 -11.88
C ILE A 42 2.81 3.49 -13.39
N ASP A 43 2.00 4.29 -14.07
CA ASP A 43 1.96 4.39 -15.54
C ASP A 43 1.80 3.02 -16.25
N GLY A 44 0.96 2.16 -15.69
CA GLY A 44 0.69 0.82 -16.22
C GLY A 44 1.73 -0.23 -15.86
N GLN A 45 2.80 0.13 -15.14
CA GLN A 45 3.79 -0.81 -14.62
C GLN A 45 3.45 -1.16 -13.18
N ASP A 46 3.30 -2.46 -12.89
CA ASP A 46 3.12 -2.92 -11.52
C ASP A 46 4.48 -2.81 -10.79
N LEU A 47 4.50 -2.17 -9.62
CA LEU A 47 5.69 -2.05 -8.78
C LEU A 47 6.17 -3.43 -8.32
N ILE A 48 5.22 -4.32 -8.05
CA ILE A 48 5.45 -5.73 -7.70
C ILE A 48 4.55 -6.60 -8.56
N PRO A 49 5.02 -7.77 -9.03
CA PRO A 49 4.24 -8.66 -9.88
C PRO A 49 2.85 -8.96 -9.31
N TYR A 50 1.82 -8.59 -10.06
CA TYR A 50 0.44 -9.00 -9.79
C TYR A 50 0.15 -10.33 -10.52
N PRO A 51 -0.57 -11.28 -9.91
CA PRO A 51 -0.91 -12.53 -10.57
C PRO A 51 -1.73 -12.27 -11.86
N PRO A 52 -1.49 -13.03 -12.95
CA PRO A 52 -2.35 -12.99 -14.13
C PRO A 52 -3.82 -13.31 -13.79
N LEU A 53 -4.75 -12.79 -14.58
CA LEU A 53 -6.19 -12.95 -14.30
C LEU A 53 -6.68 -14.41 -14.37
N ASP A 54 -5.96 -15.26 -15.08
CA ASP A 54 -6.31 -16.65 -15.39
C ASP A 54 -5.62 -17.68 -14.48
N VAL A 55 -4.85 -17.25 -13.47
CA VAL A 55 -4.26 -18.21 -12.52
C VAL A 55 -5.28 -18.74 -11.51
N PRO A 56 -5.20 -20.04 -11.15
CA PRO A 56 -6.04 -20.62 -10.10
C PRO A 56 -5.89 -19.90 -8.74
N LEU A 57 -6.96 -19.89 -7.93
CA LEU A 57 -6.93 -19.31 -6.57
C LEU A 57 -5.78 -19.82 -5.71
N SER A 58 -5.48 -21.12 -5.79
CA SER A 58 -4.35 -21.73 -5.06
C SER A 58 -2.99 -21.15 -5.46
N ALA A 59 -2.82 -20.76 -6.73
CA ALA A 59 -1.61 -20.10 -7.20
C ALA A 59 -1.61 -18.60 -6.85
N LYS A 60 -2.78 -17.94 -6.79
CA LYS A 60 -2.88 -16.54 -6.33
C LYS A 60 -2.39 -16.36 -4.88
N ARG A 61 -2.53 -17.38 -4.02
CA ARG A 61 -2.04 -17.32 -2.63
C ARG A 61 -0.52 -17.13 -2.51
N SER A 62 0.28 -17.48 -3.53
CA SER A 62 1.72 -17.17 -3.50
C SER A 62 2.02 -15.67 -3.66
N PHE A 63 1.00 -14.86 -3.98
CA PHE A 63 1.04 -13.41 -4.06
C PHE A 63 0.28 -12.76 -2.88
N SER A 64 0.15 -13.48 -1.77
CA SER A 64 -0.52 -12.97 -0.57
C SER A 64 0.31 -11.85 0.05
N GLU A 65 -0.36 -10.77 0.38
CA GLU A 65 0.16 -9.52 0.92
C GLU A 65 -0.64 -9.09 2.15
N LEU A 66 -0.05 -8.19 2.93
CA LEU A 66 -0.64 -7.58 4.13
C LEU A 66 -1.40 -6.29 3.74
N ILE A 67 -2.67 -6.40 3.33
CA ILE A 67 -3.42 -5.28 2.73
C ILE A 67 -3.56 -4.09 3.69
N LEU A 68 -3.90 -4.34 4.96
CA LEU A 68 -4.07 -3.30 5.97
C LEU A 68 -2.75 -2.61 6.26
N THR A 69 -1.66 -3.37 6.36
CA THR A 69 -0.31 -2.82 6.51
C THR A 69 0.08 -1.93 5.33
N HIS A 70 -0.14 -2.37 4.09
CA HIS A 70 0.14 -1.56 2.90
C HIS A 70 -0.64 -0.24 2.89
N PHE A 71 -1.94 -0.26 3.18
CA PHE A 71 -2.72 0.97 3.32
C PHE A 71 -2.19 1.86 4.44
N GLY A 72 -1.82 1.27 5.58
CA GLY A 72 -1.22 1.99 6.70
C GLY A 72 0.08 2.70 6.32
N LEU A 73 0.95 2.04 5.55
CA LEU A 73 2.20 2.61 5.06
C LEU A 73 1.98 3.72 4.04
N LEU A 74 1.01 3.57 3.13
CA LEU A 74 0.65 4.63 2.18
C LEU A 74 0.09 5.88 2.88
N ILE A 75 -0.67 5.70 3.97
CA ILE A 75 -1.13 6.80 4.82
C ILE A 75 0.06 7.49 5.50
N ASP A 76 1.02 6.73 6.00
CA ASP A 76 2.23 7.29 6.60
C ASP A 76 3.05 8.08 5.56
N VAL A 77 3.20 7.56 4.35
CA VAL A 77 3.82 8.27 3.21
C VAL A 77 3.08 9.56 2.89
N TYR A 78 1.74 9.52 2.81
CA TYR A 78 0.91 10.71 2.62
C TYR A 78 1.25 11.79 3.66
N HIS A 79 1.35 11.43 4.93
CA HIS A 79 1.67 12.37 6.00
C HIS A 79 3.13 12.85 5.94
N CYS A 80 4.09 11.98 5.63
CA CYS A 80 5.49 12.35 5.45
C CYS A 80 5.65 13.43 4.37
N LEU A 81 4.97 13.28 3.23
CA LEU A 81 5.04 14.20 2.08
C LEU A 81 4.33 15.55 2.33
N LYS A 82 3.59 15.70 3.45
CA LYS A 82 3.07 17.02 3.87
C LYS A 82 4.14 17.90 4.52
N SER A 83 5.18 17.30 5.10
CA SER A 83 6.23 18.03 5.83
C SER A 83 7.65 17.79 5.30
N HIS A 84 7.82 16.88 4.36
CA HIS A 84 9.08 16.56 3.70
C HIS A 84 8.90 16.59 2.19
N ASP A 85 9.97 16.88 1.47
CA ASP A 85 10.04 16.84 0.01
C ASP A 85 10.43 15.46 -0.54
N TYR A 86 10.60 14.48 0.35
CA TYR A 86 11.05 13.15 0.02
C TYR A 86 10.43 12.08 0.92
N ALA A 87 10.03 10.96 0.33
CA ALA A 87 9.76 9.72 1.03
C ALA A 87 10.20 8.52 0.18
N ALA A 88 10.82 7.53 0.79
CA ALA A 88 11.05 6.21 0.22
C ALA A 88 10.26 5.19 1.03
N LEU A 89 9.35 4.48 0.36
CA LEU A 89 8.54 3.41 0.93
C LEU A 89 9.13 2.05 0.56
N LYS A 90 9.51 1.26 1.55
CA LYS A 90 9.96 -0.11 1.38
C LYS A 90 8.78 -1.01 1.03
N TYR A 91 8.97 -1.90 0.07
CA TYR A 91 8.04 -3.00 -0.12
C TYR A 91 8.25 -4.07 0.97
N ILE A 92 7.16 -4.64 1.49
CA ILE A 92 7.18 -5.44 2.73
C ILE A 92 7.91 -6.78 2.52
N GLU A 93 7.61 -7.46 1.41
CA GLU A 93 8.10 -8.81 1.13
C GLU A 93 9.46 -8.84 0.38
N ASP A 94 9.96 -7.69 -0.08
CA ASP A 94 11.29 -7.56 -0.69
C ASP A 94 12.16 -6.57 0.10
N SER A 95 13.24 -7.07 0.68
CA SER A 95 14.18 -6.26 1.45
C SER A 95 14.88 -5.18 0.64
N SER A 96 14.92 -5.30 -0.69
CA SER A 96 15.69 -4.46 -1.60
C SER A 96 14.84 -3.51 -2.43
N THR A 97 13.52 -3.70 -2.54
CA THR A 97 12.67 -2.88 -3.42
C THR A 97 12.00 -1.75 -2.66
N TRP A 98 12.09 -0.54 -3.22
CA TRP A 98 11.52 0.69 -2.66
C TRP A 98 10.80 1.51 -3.72
N LEU A 99 9.74 2.20 -3.31
CA LEU A 99 9.13 3.29 -4.06
C LEU A 99 9.67 4.62 -3.54
N GLU A 100 10.51 5.29 -4.33
CA GLU A 100 10.93 6.67 -4.13
C GLU A 100 9.86 7.64 -4.58
N ILE A 101 9.58 8.64 -3.75
CA ILE A 101 8.62 9.72 -4.00
C ILE A 101 9.28 11.06 -3.67
N LYS A 102 9.49 11.88 -4.69
CA LYS A 102 10.04 13.24 -4.59
C LYS A 102 8.95 14.27 -4.85
N VAL A 103 8.91 15.32 -4.04
CA VAL A 103 7.97 16.43 -4.20
C VAL A 103 8.55 17.48 -5.14
N GLU A 104 7.87 17.74 -6.25
CA GLU A 104 8.26 18.75 -7.24
C GLU A 104 7.09 19.70 -7.50
N GLY A 105 6.97 20.74 -6.68
CA GLY A 105 5.84 21.68 -6.76
C GLY A 105 4.51 20.98 -6.49
N GLU A 106 3.63 20.90 -7.49
CA GLU A 106 2.31 20.24 -7.41
C GLU A 106 2.32 18.78 -7.92
N GLN A 107 3.52 18.24 -8.15
CA GLN A 107 3.71 16.88 -8.65
C GLN A 107 4.54 16.04 -7.68
N TYR A 108 4.36 14.73 -7.79
CA TYR A 108 5.27 13.74 -7.26
C TYR A 108 6.04 13.10 -8.41
N ARG A 109 7.35 12.98 -8.25
CA ARG A 109 8.21 12.19 -9.12
C ARG A 109 8.48 10.85 -8.45
N LEU A 110 8.09 9.78 -9.12
CA LEU A 110 8.15 8.41 -8.61
C LEU A 110 9.30 7.64 -9.28
N SER A 111 10.02 6.84 -8.50
CA SER A 111 10.97 5.86 -9.03
C SER A 111 10.95 4.58 -8.21
N GLU A 112 11.07 3.44 -8.86
CA GLU A 112 11.41 2.18 -8.21
C GLU A 112 12.91 2.17 -7.96
N LEU A 113 13.31 1.88 -6.73
CA LEU A 113 14.71 1.74 -6.34
C LEU A 113 15.00 0.31 -5.90
N ASN A 114 16.13 -0.23 -6.34
CA ASN A 114 16.73 -1.43 -5.78
C ASN A 114 17.91 -1.06 -4.89
N TYR A 115 17.74 -1.25 -3.58
CA TYR A 115 18.74 -0.95 -2.57
C TYR A 115 18.51 -1.74 -1.28
N ASP A 116 19.50 -2.56 -0.90
CA ASP A 116 19.46 -3.31 0.36
C ASP A 116 19.97 -2.44 1.52
N LEU A 117 19.03 -1.72 2.16
CA LEU A 117 19.26 -1.14 3.47
C LEU A 117 19.07 -2.23 4.53
N SER A 118 20.03 -2.30 5.47
CA SER A 118 20.05 -3.24 6.59
C SER A 118 18.65 -3.62 7.11
N PRO A 119 18.37 -4.93 7.30
CA PRO A 119 17.02 -5.47 7.51
C PRO A 119 16.29 -4.98 8.77
N ARG A 120 16.92 -4.18 9.63
CA ARG A 120 16.32 -3.61 10.85
C ARG A 120 15.82 -2.16 10.69
N GLY A 121 15.59 -1.73 9.45
CA GLY A 121 15.19 -0.37 9.11
C GLY A 121 13.68 -0.11 9.22
N SER A 122 13.31 1.18 9.22
CA SER A 122 11.94 1.64 9.04
C SER A 122 11.44 1.26 7.64
N PHE A 123 10.14 1.02 7.48
CA PHE A 123 9.54 0.85 6.15
C PHE A 123 9.47 2.17 5.38
N ILE A 124 9.63 3.31 6.06
CA ILE A 124 9.59 4.63 5.43
C ILE A 124 10.82 5.43 5.84
N HIS A 125 11.46 6.02 4.85
CA HIS A 125 12.63 6.88 5.03
C HIS A 125 12.40 8.24 4.36
N THR A 126 12.70 9.33 5.06
CA THR A 126 12.55 10.71 4.55
C THR A 126 13.88 11.38 4.21
N ASN A 127 15.02 10.67 4.39
CA ASN A 127 16.35 11.18 4.06
C ASN A 127 16.84 10.60 2.73
N GLN A 128 16.77 11.41 1.66
CA GLN A 128 17.21 11.04 0.32
C GLN A 128 18.67 10.58 0.24
N GLU A 129 19.56 11.11 1.09
CA GLU A 129 21.00 10.76 1.07
C GLU A 129 21.25 9.27 1.34
N GLN A 130 20.30 8.58 1.98
CA GLN A 130 20.38 7.14 2.23
C GLN A 130 20.24 6.30 0.96
N PHE A 131 19.72 6.88 -0.12
CA PHE A 131 19.42 6.19 -1.39
C PHE A 131 20.28 6.70 -2.56
N LYS A 132 21.33 7.48 -2.31
CA LYS A 132 22.19 8.04 -3.37
C LYS A 132 22.85 6.99 -4.27
N GLU A 133 23.11 5.79 -3.73
CA GLU A 133 23.72 4.65 -4.44
C GLU A 133 22.67 3.64 -4.92
N ALA A 134 21.37 3.92 -4.70
CA ALA A 134 20.30 3.04 -5.12
C ALA A 134 20.20 3.01 -6.65
N LYS A 135 19.96 1.82 -7.20
CA LYS A 135 19.71 1.67 -8.64
C LYS A 135 18.24 1.93 -8.92
N LYS A 136 17.95 2.64 -10.01
CA LYS A 136 16.57 2.76 -10.51
C LYS A 136 16.26 1.60 -11.44
N GLU A 137 15.06 1.05 -11.31
CA GLU A 137 14.62 -0.13 -12.08
C GLU A 137 13.48 0.23 -13.06
N SER A 138 12.36 -0.50 -13.08
CA SER A 138 11.30 -0.41 -14.11
C SER A 138 10.63 0.96 -14.17
N ILE A 139 10.33 1.52 -13.00
CA ILE A 139 9.65 2.81 -12.87
C ILE A 139 10.73 3.88 -12.65
N ILE A 140 10.94 4.76 -13.63
CA ILE A 140 11.99 5.79 -13.57
C ILE A 140 11.40 7.17 -13.79
N ASP A 141 11.50 8.02 -12.77
CA ASP A 141 11.15 9.44 -12.81
C ASP A 141 9.75 9.73 -13.40
N VAL A 142 8.77 8.88 -13.07
CA VAL A 142 7.38 9.04 -13.51
C VAL A 142 6.73 10.17 -12.71
N CYS A 143 6.24 11.19 -13.40
CA CYS A 143 5.56 12.32 -12.76
C CYS A 143 4.04 12.11 -12.69
N ILE A 144 3.48 12.16 -11.49
CA ILE A 144 2.04 12.20 -11.23
C ILE A 144 1.68 13.50 -10.51
N SER A 145 0.43 13.96 -10.62
CA SER A 145 -0.01 15.09 -9.80
C SER A 145 -0.18 14.65 -8.33
N LYS A 146 0.03 15.57 -7.38
CA LYS A 146 -0.28 15.31 -5.97
C LYS A 146 -1.74 14.88 -5.80
N TYR A 147 -2.63 15.55 -6.53
CA TYR A 147 -4.06 15.24 -6.54
C TYR A 147 -4.34 13.79 -6.93
N GLU A 148 -3.67 13.26 -7.95
CA GLU A 148 -3.87 11.86 -8.40
C GLU A 148 -3.54 10.86 -7.28
N PHE A 149 -2.37 10.99 -6.65
CA PHE A 149 -1.98 10.14 -5.52
C PHE A 149 -2.99 10.22 -4.37
N GLU A 150 -3.33 11.44 -3.94
CA GLU A 150 -4.24 11.66 -2.81
C GLU A 150 -5.64 11.13 -3.09
N ASN A 151 -6.16 11.37 -4.29
CA ASN A 151 -7.49 10.93 -4.69
C ASN A 151 -7.54 9.41 -4.82
N GLU A 152 -6.50 8.78 -5.40
CA GLU A 152 -6.45 7.32 -5.52
C GLU A 152 -6.41 6.65 -4.14
N LEU A 153 -5.55 7.13 -3.24
CA LEU A 153 -5.45 6.61 -1.87
C LEU A 153 -6.80 6.71 -1.16
N LYS A 154 -7.45 7.88 -1.16
CA LYS A 154 -8.77 8.08 -0.53
C LYS A 154 -9.83 7.17 -1.14
N ARG A 155 -9.89 7.09 -2.47
CA ARG A 155 -10.89 6.31 -3.20
C ARG A 155 -10.74 4.81 -2.93
N LYS A 156 -9.51 4.28 -2.99
CA LYS A 156 -9.24 2.87 -2.77
C LYS A 156 -9.38 2.48 -1.30
N LEU A 157 -9.00 3.35 -0.37
CA LEU A 157 -9.24 3.12 1.06
C LEU A 157 -10.73 3.10 1.40
N LYS A 158 -11.51 4.03 0.85
CA LYS A 158 -12.98 4.04 0.97
C LYS A 158 -13.61 2.76 0.46
N ARG A 159 -13.10 2.24 -0.67
CA ARG A 159 -13.55 0.96 -1.21
C ARG A 159 -13.20 -0.18 -0.26
N PHE A 160 -11.97 -0.21 0.25
CA PHE A 160 -11.50 -1.24 1.17
C PHE A 160 -12.35 -1.29 2.44
N ILE A 161 -12.59 -0.15 3.09
CA ILE A 161 -13.47 -0.06 4.26
C ILE A 161 -14.86 -0.62 3.94
N ARG A 162 -15.46 -0.23 2.81
CA ARG A 162 -16.77 -0.73 2.38
C ARG A 162 -16.78 -2.24 2.10
N ASP A 163 -15.67 -2.79 1.61
CA ASP A 163 -15.55 -4.21 1.38
C ASP A 163 -15.51 -4.95 2.74
N ILE A 164 -14.76 -4.43 3.73
CA ILE A 164 -14.77 -4.96 5.11
C ILE A 164 -16.14 -4.80 5.78
N GLU A 165 -16.84 -3.67 5.62
CA GLU A 165 -18.21 -3.47 6.14
C GLU A 165 -19.18 -4.55 5.65
N LYS A 166 -19.04 -4.96 4.38
CA LYS A 166 -19.90 -6.00 3.78
C LYS A 166 -19.56 -7.39 4.27
N ILE A 167 -18.28 -7.67 4.49
CA ILE A 167 -17.80 -8.97 4.95
C ILE A 167 -18.13 -9.13 6.44
N ASN A 168 -17.65 -8.20 7.27
CA ASN A 168 -17.88 -8.21 8.71
C ASN A 168 -17.70 -6.80 9.28
N MET A 169 -18.82 -6.09 9.42
CA MET A 169 -18.86 -4.73 9.97
C MET A 169 -18.24 -4.61 11.37
N SER A 170 -18.35 -5.65 12.20
CA SER A 170 -17.82 -5.60 13.58
C SER A 170 -16.30 -5.45 13.60
N LEU A 171 -15.59 -5.95 12.58
CA LEU A 171 -14.13 -5.83 12.52
C LEU A 171 -13.64 -4.40 12.35
N LEU A 172 -14.49 -3.46 11.93
CA LEU A 172 -14.08 -2.05 11.95
C LEU A 172 -13.92 -1.49 13.37
N GLU A 173 -14.37 -2.19 14.40
CA GLU A 173 -14.11 -1.85 15.80
C GLU A 173 -12.71 -2.33 16.26
N SER A 174 -12.05 -3.19 15.47
CA SER A 174 -10.69 -3.67 15.74
C SER A 174 -9.67 -2.53 15.81
N ARG A 175 -8.73 -2.64 16.74
CA ARG A 175 -7.62 -1.68 16.86
C ARG A 175 -6.74 -1.63 15.61
N CYS A 176 -6.69 -2.71 14.83
CA CYS A 176 -5.90 -2.78 13.60
C CYS A 176 -6.41 -1.78 12.55
N PHE A 177 -7.72 -1.52 12.51
CA PHE A 177 -8.31 -0.55 11.57
C PHE A 177 -8.19 0.91 12.01
N SER A 178 -7.72 1.18 13.23
CA SER A 178 -7.70 2.53 13.83
C SER A 178 -7.02 3.59 12.94
N LYS A 179 -5.86 3.28 12.36
CA LYS A 179 -5.13 4.20 11.47
C LYS A 179 -5.93 4.51 10.20
N VAL A 180 -6.43 3.46 9.54
CA VAL A 180 -7.20 3.57 8.30
C VAL A 180 -8.50 4.33 8.52
N LEU A 181 -9.22 4.04 9.60
CA LEU A 181 -10.48 4.70 9.92
C LEU A 181 -10.29 6.15 10.30
N LYS A 182 -9.24 6.47 11.05
CA LYS A 182 -8.90 7.87 11.36
C LYS A 182 -8.64 8.66 10.07
N PHE A 183 -7.80 8.13 9.19
CA PHE A 183 -7.52 8.79 7.90
C PHE A 183 -8.79 8.95 7.06
N TYR A 184 -9.66 7.93 7.02
CA TYR A 184 -10.93 7.99 6.31
C TYR A 184 -11.87 9.08 6.87
N GLN A 185 -11.97 9.21 8.18
CA GLN A 185 -12.79 10.23 8.85
C GLN A 185 -12.26 11.64 8.59
N ASP A 186 -10.94 11.83 8.59
CA ASP A 186 -10.31 13.14 8.37
C ASP A 186 -10.47 13.65 6.92
N HIS A 187 -10.87 12.79 5.98
CA HIS A 187 -10.90 13.08 4.54
C HIS A 187 -12.23 12.78 3.83
N ASN A 188 -13.32 12.52 4.56
CA ASN A 188 -14.70 12.54 4.04
C ASN A 188 -15.49 13.69 4.64
#